data_AF-V9IHB7-F1
#
_entry.id   AF-V9IHB7-F1
#
_cell.length_a   1.000
_cell.length_b   1.000
_cell.length_c   1.000
_cell.angle_alpha   90.00
_cell.angle_beta   90.00
_cell.angle_gamma   90.00
#
_symmetry.space_group_name_H-M   'P 1'
#
loop_
_entity.id
_entity.type
_entity.pdbx_description
1 polymer ?
#
loop_
_entity_poly.entity_id
_entity_poly.type
_entity_poly.pdbx_seq_one_letter_code
_entity_poly.pdbx_strand_id
1 'polypeptide(L)'
;MLFFQGILFYMPHWIWKQWEEGKVRMISEGMRGALLDNKPERQAKSQRLAKYISDTLHLHNTYAAGYFFCEALNFVNVVGNIFFIDTFLGGAFLSYGTDVLKFSNMNQEQRSDPMVEVFPRVTKCTFHKFGASGTIQKFDALCVLALNILNEKIYIFLWFWFIILAVLSGIALLYSMAVVLLPSTRETILRKRFKFGTPAGVNALIRETQVGDFLLLHLLGQNMNIMMFNEVLDELCRQLNLGSTSGASPTSVPSAPSTLEMSPIYPEIEKYAKDTEI
;
A
#
# COMPACT_ATOMS: atom_id res chain seq x y z
N MET A 1 -8.82 -25.99 -10.55
CA MET A 1 -7.62 -25.58 -9.80
C MET A 1 -7.23 -24.15 -10.18
N LEU A 2 -6.69 -23.88 -11.38
CA LEU A 2 -6.24 -22.53 -11.79
C LEU A 2 -7.31 -21.42 -11.64
N PHE A 3 -8.59 -21.73 -11.91
CA PHE A 3 -9.70 -20.78 -11.69
C PHE A 3 -9.82 -20.34 -10.21
N PHE A 4 -9.69 -21.28 -9.27
CA PHE A 4 -9.73 -20.99 -7.84
C PHE A 4 -8.54 -20.13 -7.42
N GLN A 5 -7.36 -20.38 -8.00
CA GLN A 5 -6.19 -19.52 -7.81
C GLN A 5 -6.43 -18.10 -8.31
N GLY A 6 -7.08 -17.94 -9.47
CA GLY A 6 -7.48 -16.63 -9.98
C GLY A 6 -8.36 -15.85 -9.00
N ILE A 7 -9.32 -16.53 -8.35
CA ILE A 7 -10.15 -15.94 -7.30
C ILE A 7 -9.31 -15.55 -6.08
N LEU A 8 -8.40 -16.44 -5.64
CA LEU A 8 -7.47 -16.16 -4.54
C LEU A 8 -6.64 -14.90 -4.83
N PHE A 9 -6.09 -14.74 -6.04
CA PHE A 9 -5.35 -13.52 -6.44
C PHE A 9 -6.19 -12.24 -6.43
N TYR A 10 -7.51 -12.34 -6.62
CA TYR A 10 -8.40 -11.20 -6.55
C TYR A 10 -8.75 -10.78 -5.11
N MET A 11 -8.67 -11.70 -4.15
CA MET A 11 -9.10 -11.46 -2.76
C MET A 11 -8.40 -10.27 -2.09
N PRO A 12 -7.06 -10.13 -2.09
CA PRO A 12 -6.40 -8.99 -1.44
C PRO A 12 -6.85 -7.64 -2.01
N HIS A 13 -7.06 -7.58 -3.33
CA HIS A 13 -7.55 -6.38 -4.00
C HIS A 13 -8.98 -6.03 -3.58
N TRP A 14 -9.86 -7.04 -3.50
CA TRP A 14 -11.24 -6.84 -3.07
C TRP A 14 -11.33 -6.37 -1.61
N ILE A 15 -10.54 -6.97 -0.71
CA ILE A 15 -10.44 -6.57 0.70
C ILE A 15 -9.98 -5.13 0.81
N TRP A 16 -8.90 -4.75 0.12
CA TRP A 16 -8.40 -3.38 0.11
C TRP A 16 -9.45 -2.39 -0.38
N LYS A 17 -10.13 -2.71 -1.49
CA LYS A 17 -11.17 -1.85 -2.06
C LYS A 17 -12.33 -1.61 -1.09
N GLN A 18 -12.69 -2.61 -0.31
CA GLN A 18 -13.75 -2.48 0.71
C GLN A 18 -13.29 -1.62 1.90
N TRP A 19 -12.02 -1.68 2.28
CA TRP A 19 -11.46 -0.89 3.38
C TRP A 19 -11.13 0.56 3.01
N GLU A 20 -10.66 0.81 1.80
CA GLU A 20 -10.27 2.16 1.34
C GLU A 20 -11.49 3.07 1.12
N GLU A 21 -12.66 2.49 0.79
CA GLU A 21 -13.90 3.20 0.46
C GLU A 21 -13.75 4.28 -0.63
N GLY A 22 -12.66 4.25 -1.40
CA GLY A 22 -12.38 5.21 -2.47
C GLY A 22 -11.97 6.61 -2.00
N LYS A 23 -11.55 6.79 -0.74
CA LYS A 23 -11.16 8.12 -0.20
C LYS A 23 -10.10 8.83 -1.04
N VAL A 24 -9.00 8.15 -1.40
CA VAL A 24 -7.92 8.72 -2.23
C VAL A 24 -8.43 9.05 -3.63
N ARG A 25 -9.32 8.22 -4.19
CA ARG A 25 -9.91 8.46 -5.51
C ARG A 25 -10.79 9.71 -5.51
N MET A 26 -11.66 9.88 -4.51
CA MET A 26 -12.51 11.07 -4.39
C MET A 26 -11.69 12.35 -4.27
N ILE A 27 -10.64 12.33 -3.43
CA ILE A 27 -9.76 13.49 -3.26
C ILE A 27 -8.99 13.80 -4.56
N SER A 28 -8.42 12.78 -5.21
CA SER A 28 -7.64 12.98 -6.44
C SER A 28 -8.49 13.40 -7.64
N GLU A 29 -9.72 12.88 -7.77
CA GLU A 29 -10.66 13.31 -8.82
C GLU A 29 -11.09 14.77 -8.66
N GLY A 30 -11.38 15.23 -7.45
CA GLY A 30 -11.71 16.64 -7.19
C GLY A 30 -10.56 17.61 -7.49
N MET A 31 -9.32 17.09 -7.51
CA MET A 31 -8.10 17.84 -7.82
C MET A 31 -7.63 17.67 -9.27
N ARG A 32 -8.14 16.67 -10.00
CA ARG A 32 -7.88 16.49 -11.43
C ARG A 32 -8.58 17.61 -12.21
N GLY A 33 -7.80 18.37 -12.98
CA GLY A 33 -8.30 19.55 -13.70
C GLY A 33 -8.19 20.87 -12.94
N ALA A 34 -7.88 20.85 -11.64
CA ALA A 34 -7.66 22.08 -10.85
C ALA A 34 -6.51 22.96 -11.36
N LEU A 35 -5.65 22.42 -12.24
CA LEU A 35 -4.59 23.18 -12.90
C LEU A 35 -5.12 24.13 -13.99
N LEU A 36 -6.31 23.84 -14.54
CA LEU A 36 -6.98 24.67 -15.56
C LEU A 36 -7.84 25.78 -14.93
N ASP A 37 -8.12 25.67 -13.63
CA ASP A 37 -8.90 26.67 -12.89
C ASP A 37 -8.08 27.94 -12.65
N ASN A 38 -8.80 29.03 -12.37
CA ASN A 38 -8.18 30.29 -12.00
C ASN A 38 -7.30 30.13 -10.75
N LYS A 39 -6.17 30.84 -10.69
CA LYS A 39 -5.26 30.86 -9.52
C LYS A 39 -5.99 30.92 -8.15
N PRO A 40 -6.98 31.81 -7.92
CA PRO A 40 -7.70 31.86 -6.65
C PRO A 40 -8.52 30.60 -6.34
N GLU A 41 -9.16 29.99 -7.34
CA GLU A 41 -9.97 28.78 -7.15
C GLU A 41 -9.09 27.56 -6.84
N ARG A 42 -7.95 27.47 -7.53
CA ARG A 42 -6.94 26.45 -7.28
C ARG A 42 -6.40 26.51 -5.85
N GLN A 43 -6.07 27.71 -5.38
CA GLN A 43 -5.63 27.94 -4.00
C GLN A 43 -6.70 27.57 -2.97
N ALA A 44 -7.96 27.94 -3.22
CA ALA A 44 -9.07 27.58 -2.34
C ALA A 44 -9.25 26.06 -2.22
N LYS A 45 -9.11 25.30 -3.33
CA LYS A 45 -9.14 23.84 -3.32
C LYS A 45 -7.98 23.24 -2.54
N SER A 46 -6.75 23.72 -2.78
CA SER A 46 -5.55 23.29 -2.05
C SER A 46 -5.67 23.56 -0.54
N GLN A 47 -6.23 24.71 -0.15
CA GLN A 47 -6.42 25.08 1.25
C GLN A 47 -7.48 24.22 1.95
N ARG A 48 -8.61 23.93 1.28
CA ARG A 48 -9.64 23.02 1.81
C ARG A 48 -9.07 21.63 2.06
N LEU A 49 -8.26 21.13 1.12
CA LEU A 49 -7.61 19.83 1.25
C LEU A 49 -6.57 19.80 2.37
N ALA A 50 -5.71 20.82 2.46
CA ALA A 50 -4.73 20.94 3.53
C ALA A 50 -5.42 20.99 4.91
N LYS A 51 -6.54 21.73 5.02
CA LYS A 51 -7.35 21.78 6.24
C LYS A 51 -7.95 20.41 6.59
N TYR A 52 -8.56 19.73 5.63
CA TYR A 52 -9.10 18.37 5.84
C TYR A 52 -8.02 17.39 6.33
N ILE A 53 -6.84 17.43 5.72
CA ILE A 53 -5.71 16.58 6.13
C ILE A 53 -5.30 16.94 7.55
N SER A 54 -5.13 18.23 7.86
CA SER A 54 -4.75 18.71 9.19
C SER A 54 -5.76 18.31 10.27
N ASP A 55 -7.06 18.44 9.99
CA ASP A 55 -8.14 18.11 10.92
C ASP A 55 -8.25 16.58 11.16
N THR A 56 -7.77 15.78 10.21
CA THR A 56 -7.83 14.30 10.26
C THR A 56 -6.47 13.66 10.59
N LEU A 57 -5.46 14.45 10.97
CA LEU A 57 -4.14 13.93 11.35
C LEU A 57 -4.24 12.89 12.48
N HIS A 58 -3.37 11.89 12.46
CA HIS A 58 -3.27 10.79 13.43
C HIS A 58 -4.41 9.75 13.40
N LEU A 59 -5.53 10.01 12.73
CA LEU A 59 -6.64 9.06 12.60
C LEU A 59 -6.39 8.01 11.50
N HIS A 60 -5.35 8.18 10.68
CA HIS A 60 -5.06 7.31 9.54
C HIS A 60 -4.21 6.07 9.87
N ASN A 61 -3.89 5.80 11.15
CA ASN A 61 -3.10 4.62 11.49
C ASN A 61 -3.82 3.30 11.17
N THR A 62 -5.14 3.22 11.39
CA THR A 62 -5.94 2.05 10.98
C THR A 62 -5.92 1.85 9.46
N TYR A 63 -5.92 2.95 8.71
CA TYR A 63 -5.83 2.92 7.25
C TYR A 63 -4.47 2.35 6.78
N ALA A 64 -3.36 2.79 7.38
CA ALA A 64 -2.05 2.25 7.05
C ALA A 64 -1.86 0.80 7.50
N ALA A 65 -2.38 0.42 8.66
CA ALA A 65 -2.40 -0.98 9.09
C ALA A 65 -3.14 -1.85 8.08
N GLY A 66 -4.28 -1.36 7.55
CA GLY A 66 -5.04 -2.07 6.53
C GLY A 66 -4.31 -2.22 5.19
N TYR A 67 -3.58 -1.18 4.77
CA TYR A 67 -2.76 -1.22 3.55
C TYR A 67 -1.65 -2.26 3.66
N PHE A 68 -0.89 -2.19 4.75
CA PHE A 68 0.20 -3.12 5.01
C PHE A 68 -0.31 -4.56 5.15
N PHE A 69 -1.46 -4.76 5.81
CA PHE A 69 -2.11 -6.06 5.89
C PHE A 69 -2.47 -6.62 4.50
N CYS A 70 -3.04 -5.81 3.60
CA CYS A 70 -3.37 -6.25 2.25
C CYS A 70 -2.12 -6.57 1.42
N GLU A 71 -1.03 -5.82 1.62
CA GLU A 71 0.24 -6.07 0.94
C GLU A 71 0.92 -7.36 1.43
N ALA A 72 0.92 -7.59 2.74
CA ALA A 72 1.38 -8.84 3.33
C ALA A 72 0.51 -10.02 2.86
N LEU A 73 -0.81 -9.84 2.82
CA LEU A 73 -1.75 -10.85 2.32
C LEU A 73 -1.49 -11.16 0.85
N ASN A 74 -1.15 -10.17 0.02
CA ASN A 74 -0.79 -10.38 -1.38
C ASN A 74 0.48 -11.24 -1.52
N PHE A 75 1.52 -10.97 -0.73
CA PHE A 75 2.73 -11.80 -0.71
C PHE A 75 2.45 -13.23 -0.24
N VAL A 76 1.74 -13.38 0.88
CA VAL A 76 1.33 -14.69 1.41
C VAL A 76 0.49 -15.45 0.39
N ASN A 77 -0.37 -14.77 -0.35
CA ASN A 77 -1.20 -15.38 -1.39
C ASN A 77 -0.36 -15.90 -2.57
N VAL A 78 0.65 -15.16 -3.02
CA VAL A 78 1.58 -15.66 -4.06
C VAL A 78 2.29 -16.92 -3.58
N VAL A 79 2.87 -16.88 -2.38
CA VAL A 79 3.61 -18.00 -1.78
C VAL A 79 2.69 -19.20 -1.54
N GLY A 80 1.49 -18.96 -1.01
CA GLY A 80 0.47 -19.98 -0.78
C GLY A 80 0.01 -20.64 -2.08
N ASN A 81 -0.14 -19.89 -3.17
CA ASN A 81 -0.48 -20.46 -4.48
C ASN A 81 0.64 -21.33 -5.03
N ILE A 82 1.91 -20.99 -4.80
CA ILE A 82 3.05 -21.83 -5.18
C ILE A 82 2.98 -23.17 -4.43
N PHE A 83 2.81 -23.14 -3.11
CA PHE A 83 2.68 -24.37 -2.31
C PHE A 83 1.43 -25.20 -2.64
N PHE A 84 0.32 -24.54 -2.96
CA PHE A 84 -0.91 -25.21 -3.36
C PHE A 84 -0.75 -25.96 -4.68
N ILE A 85 -0.05 -25.36 -5.65
CA ILE A 85 0.33 -26.04 -6.90
C ILE A 85 1.29 -27.19 -6.62
N ASP A 86 2.32 -26.94 -5.81
CA ASP A 86 3.31 -27.96 -5.49
C ASP A 86 2.68 -29.19 -4.84
N THR A 87 1.79 -29.00 -3.87
CA THR A 87 1.04 -30.11 -3.23
C THR A 87 0.14 -30.82 -4.24
N PHE A 88 -0.52 -30.08 -5.13
CA PHE A 88 -1.40 -30.67 -6.15
C PHE A 88 -0.63 -31.51 -7.18
N LEU A 89 0.60 -31.14 -7.52
CA LEU A 89 1.49 -31.89 -8.40
C LEU A 89 2.40 -32.89 -7.67
N GLY A 90 2.14 -33.18 -6.38
CA GLY A 90 2.90 -34.18 -5.62
C GLY A 90 4.35 -33.76 -5.29
N GLY A 91 4.62 -32.47 -5.11
CA GLY A 91 5.93 -31.93 -4.73
C GLY A 91 6.89 -31.68 -5.90
N ALA A 92 6.43 -31.88 -7.14
CA ALA A 92 7.26 -31.76 -8.33
C ALA A 92 7.31 -30.33 -8.91
N PHE A 93 6.53 -29.38 -8.39
CA PHE A 93 6.41 -28.05 -8.99
C PHE A 93 7.59 -27.14 -8.63
N LEU A 94 8.08 -27.18 -7.40
CA LEU A 94 9.21 -26.33 -6.98
C LEU A 94 10.49 -26.63 -7.75
N SER A 95 10.82 -27.92 -7.97
CA SER A 95 12.00 -28.33 -8.73
C SER A 95 11.83 -28.10 -10.24
N TYR A 96 10.57 -28.02 -10.71
CA TYR A 96 10.22 -28.05 -12.13
C TYR A 96 10.97 -27.04 -13.00
N GLY A 97 10.93 -25.74 -12.64
CA GLY A 97 11.59 -24.73 -13.46
C GLY A 97 13.11 -24.88 -13.50
N THR A 98 13.71 -25.31 -12.39
CA THR A 98 15.16 -25.57 -12.33
C THR A 98 15.55 -26.78 -13.16
N ASP A 99 14.71 -27.83 -13.19
CA ASP A 99 14.93 -29.02 -13.99
C ASP A 99 14.73 -28.72 -15.48
N VAL A 100 13.74 -27.90 -15.85
CA VAL A 100 13.55 -27.42 -17.24
C VAL A 100 14.78 -26.68 -17.73
N LEU A 101 15.36 -25.78 -16.93
CA LEU A 101 16.58 -25.05 -17.29
C LEU A 101 17.81 -25.97 -17.42
N LYS A 102 17.99 -26.92 -16.50
CA LYS A 102 19.14 -27.86 -16.52
C LYS A 102 19.12 -28.82 -17.70
N PHE A 103 17.93 -29.29 -18.06
CA PHE A 103 17.75 -30.34 -19.07
C PHE A 103 17.17 -29.82 -20.39
N SER A 104 17.15 -28.49 -20.60
CA SER A 104 16.65 -27.87 -21.84
C SER A 104 17.40 -28.34 -23.10
N ASN A 105 18.62 -28.87 -22.95
CA ASN A 105 19.48 -29.36 -24.05
C ASN A 105 19.42 -30.89 -24.24
N MET A 106 18.67 -31.64 -23.43
CA MET A 106 18.56 -33.10 -23.56
C MET A 106 17.28 -33.50 -24.29
N ASN A 107 17.37 -34.55 -25.11
CA ASN A 107 16.22 -35.11 -25.83
C ASN A 107 15.13 -35.56 -24.84
N GLN A 108 13.92 -35.07 -25.05
CA GLN A 108 12.81 -35.18 -24.10
C GLN A 108 12.23 -36.61 -23.96
N GLU A 109 12.67 -37.55 -24.79
CA GLU A 109 12.33 -38.97 -24.74
C GLU A 109 13.20 -39.76 -23.75
N GLN A 110 14.40 -39.26 -23.43
CA GLN A 110 15.35 -39.88 -22.50
C GLN A 110 15.26 -39.31 -21.07
N ARG A 111 14.31 -38.39 -20.86
CA ARG A 111 14.18 -37.57 -19.66
C ARG A 111 13.23 -38.24 -18.67
N SER A 112 13.77 -38.83 -17.60
CA SER A 112 12.99 -39.37 -16.48
C SER A 112 12.78 -38.28 -15.41
N ASP A 113 12.03 -37.25 -15.76
CA ASP A 113 11.63 -36.25 -14.77
C ASP A 113 10.41 -36.75 -13.98
N PRO A 114 10.27 -36.40 -12.69
CA PRO A 114 9.06 -36.68 -11.89
C PRO A 114 7.77 -36.18 -12.56
N MET A 115 7.88 -35.19 -13.45
CA MET A 115 6.75 -34.64 -14.18
C MET A 115 6.22 -35.57 -15.29
N VAL A 116 7.02 -36.49 -15.83
CA VAL A 116 6.51 -37.53 -16.76
C VAL A 116 5.55 -38.48 -16.05
N GLU A 117 5.76 -38.69 -14.75
CA GLU A 117 4.88 -39.47 -13.87
C GLU A 117 3.61 -38.69 -13.53
N VAL A 118 3.72 -37.39 -13.23
CA VAL A 118 2.56 -36.53 -12.91
C VAL A 118 1.71 -36.22 -14.15
N PHE A 119 2.34 -36.00 -15.32
CA PHE A 119 1.69 -35.68 -16.58
C PHE A 119 2.10 -36.63 -17.74
N PRO A 120 1.61 -37.88 -17.76
CA PRO A 120 1.88 -38.81 -18.85
C PRO A 120 1.26 -38.32 -20.17
N ARG A 121 2.10 -38.21 -21.21
CA ARG A 121 1.67 -37.83 -22.57
C ARG A 121 1.05 -39.00 -23.35
N VAL A 122 1.39 -40.22 -22.96
CA VAL A 122 0.86 -41.48 -23.50
C VAL A 122 0.42 -42.40 -22.37
N THR A 123 -0.71 -43.08 -22.54
CA THR A 123 -1.23 -44.05 -21.57
C THR A 123 -1.74 -45.30 -22.26
N LYS A 124 -1.79 -46.41 -21.52
CA LYS A 124 -2.40 -47.67 -21.98
C LYS A 124 -3.90 -47.62 -21.72
N CYS A 125 -4.69 -47.62 -22.79
CA CYS A 125 -6.14 -47.75 -22.73
C CYS A 125 -6.55 -49.20 -22.96
N THR A 126 -7.30 -49.78 -22.04
CA THR A 126 -7.86 -51.12 -22.19
C THR A 126 -9.33 -51.03 -22.60
N PHE A 127 -9.63 -51.43 -23.82
CA PHE A 127 -10.98 -51.50 -24.38
C PHE A 127 -11.57 -52.89 -24.13
N HIS A 128 -12.78 -52.93 -23.59
CA HIS A 128 -13.52 -54.17 -23.40
C HIS A 128 -14.58 -54.29 -24.49
N LYS A 129 -14.49 -55.34 -25.32
CA LYS A 129 -15.46 -55.63 -26.40
C LYS A 129 -16.02 -57.04 -26.22
N PHE A 130 -17.31 -57.22 -26.52
CA PHE A 130 -17.94 -58.54 -26.50
C PHE A 130 -17.66 -59.27 -27.82
N GLY A 131 -17.07 -60.46 -27.74
CA GLY A 131 -16.84 -61.34 -28.88
C GLY A 131 -18.11 -62.07 -29.32
N ALA A 132 -18.05 -62.77 -30.47
CA ALA A 132 -19.19 -63.50 -31.04
C ALA A 132 -19.79 -64.57 -30.11
N SER A 133 -19.01 -65.11 -29.16
CA SER A 133 -19.49 -66.04 -28.13
C SER A 133 -19.97 -65.38 -26.83
N GLY A 134 -20.12 -64.05 -26.79
CA GLY A 134 -20.53 -63.30 -25.59
C GLY A 134 -19.43 -63.11 -24.54
N THR A 135 -18.22 -63.62 -24.77
CA THR A 135 -17.06 -63.45 -23.89
C THR A 135 -16.43 -62.06 -24.03
N ILE A 136 -16.00 -61.46 -22.91
CA ILE A 136 -15.28 -60.17 -22.91
C ILE A 136 -13.87 -60.36 -23.45
N GLN A 137 -13.56 -59.73 -24.58
CA GLN A 137 -12.22 -59.60 -25.14
C GLN A 137 -11.62 -58.24 -24.75
N LYS A 138 -10.39 -58.26 -24.23
CA LYS A 138 -9.64 -57.06 -23.85
C LYS A 138 -8.69 -56.67 -24.98
N PHE A 139 -8.80 -55.43 -25.45
CA PHE A 139 -7.90 -54.84 -26.46
C PHE A 139 -7.12 -53.71 -25.81
N ASP A 140 -5.80 -53.82 -25.83
CA ASP A 140 -4.92 -52.78 -25.31
C ASP A 140 -4.45 -51.88 -26.45
N ALA A 141 -4.63 -50.57 -26.30
CA ALA A 141 -4.15 -49.56 -27.23
C ALA A 141 -3.38 -48.45 -26.51
N LEU A 142 -2.47 -47.79 -27.21
CA LEU A 142 -1.80 -46.59 -26.72
C LEU A 142 -2.65 -45.37 -27.06
N CYS A 143 -2.97 -44.56 -26.04
CA CYS A 143 -3.71 -43.32 -26.15
C CYS A 143 -2.79 -42.13 -25.89
N VAL A 144 -2.89 -41.09 -26.72
CA VAL A 144 -2.19 -39.81 -26.50
C VAL A 144 -3.10 -38.88 -25.71
N LEU A 145 -2.59 -38.35 -24.59
CA LEU A 145 -3.33 -37.42 -23.74
C LEU A 145 -2.94 -35.98 -24.07
N ALA A 146 -3.54 -35.43 -25.13
CA ALA A 146 -3.22 -34.09 -25.63
C ALA A 146 -3.40 -32.97 -24.57
N LEU A 147 -4.36 -33.14 -23.66
CA LEU A 147 -4.59 -32.23 -22.54
C LEU A 147 -3.37 -32.10 -21.61
N ASN A 148 -2.60 -33.18 -21.45
CA ASN A 148 -1.43 -33.18 -20.58
C ASN A 148 -0.25 -32.44 -21.19
N ILE A 149 -0.11 -32.49 -22.51
CA ILE A 149 0.92 -31.73 -23.24
C ILE A 149 0.67 -30.23 -23.05
N LEU A 150 -0.59 -29.79 -23.11
CA LEU A 150 -0.95 -28.39 -22.86
C LEU A 150 -0.67 -28.00 -21.41
N ASN A 151 -1.09 -28.83 -20.44
CA ASN A 151 -0.83 -28.58 -19.03
C ASN A 151 0.67 -28.46 -18.74
N GLU A 152 1.50 -29.36 -19.28
CA GLU A 152 2.97 -29.29 -19.17
C GLU A 152 3.47 -27.89 -19.54
N LYS A 153 3.08 -27.33 -20.69
CA LYS A 153 3.56 -26.01 -21.12
C LYS A 153 3.01 -24.86 -20.28
N ILE A 154 1.75 -24.92 -19.86
CA ILE A 154 1.13 -23.91 -19.00
C ILE A 154 1.84 -23.86 -17.65
N TYR A 155 2.11 -25.01 -17.02
CA TYR A 155 2.78 -25.06 -15.72
C TYR A 155 4.24 -24.59 -15.78
N ILE A 156 4.94 -24.77 -16.90
CA ILE A 156 6.29 -24.19 -17.10
C ILE A 156 6.19 -22.67 -17.05
N PHE A 157 5.29 -22.10 -17.85
CA PHE A 157 5.07 -20.66 -17.90
C PHE A 157 4.67 -20.09 -16.53
N LEU A 158 3.73 -20.76 -15.85
CA LEU A 158 3.26 -20.37 -14.52
C LEU A 158 4.36 -20.41 -13.46
N TRP A 159 5.30 -21.36 -13.54
CA TRP A 159 6.42 -21.42 -12.60
C TRP A 159 7.28 -20.15 -12.66
N PHE A 160 7.74 -19.77 -13.85
CA PHE A 160 8.53 -18.55 -14.02
C PHE A 160 7.73 -17.30 -13.62
N TRP A 161 6.45 -17.27 -14.00
CA TRP A 161 5.55 -16.17 -13.66
C TRP A 161 5.40 -16.01 -12.14
N PHE A 162 5.15 -17.09 -11.39
CA PHE A 162 4.99 -17.02 -9.94
C PHE A 162 6.29 -16.64 -9.22
N ILE A 163 7.45 -17.08 -9.70
CA ILE A 163 8.74 -16.64 -9.13
C ILE A 163 8.94 -15.14 -9.32
N ILE A 164 8.66 -14.61 -10.52
CA ILE A 164 8.73 -13.16 -10.78
C ILE A 164 7.75 -12.41 -9.87
N LEU A 165 6.49 -12.88 -9.77
CA LEU A 165 5.50 -12.26 -8.88
C LEU A 165 5.91 -12.31 -7.41
N ALA A 166 6.50 -13.41 -6.94
CA ALA A 166 6.98 -13.55 -5.57
C ALA A 166 8.12 -12.57 -5.27
N VAL A 167 9.05 -12.40 -6.21
CA VAL A 167 10.15 -11.41 -6.07
C VAL A 167 9.61 -9.98 -6.07
N LEU A 168 8.73 -9.63 -7.02
CA LEU A 168 8.17 -8.27 -7.10
C LEU A 168 7.32 -7.92 -5.87
N SER A 169 6.46 -8.85 -5.42
CA SER A 169 5.65 -8.66 -4.20
C SER A 169 6.51 -8.64 -2.95
N GLY A 170 7.58 -9.44 -2.88
CA GLY A 170 8.55 -9.40 -1.79
C GLY A 170 9.28 -8.07 -1.71
N ILE A 171 9.74 -7.53 -2.85
CA ILE A 171 10.39 -6.21 -2.91
C ILE A 171 9.42 -5.10 -2.48
N ALA A 172 8.15 -5.16 -2.93
CA ALA A 172 7.12 -4.20 -2.52
C ALA A 172 6.89 -4.25 -1.00
N LEU A 173 6.71 -5.44 -0.44
CA LEU A 173 6.53 -5.63 1.00
C LEU A 173 7.74 -5.14 1.81
N LEU A 174 8.96 -5.42 1.34
CA LEU A 174 10.19 -4.93 1.97
C LEU A 174 10.30 -3.41 1.91
N TYR A 175 9.93 -2.80 0.78
CA TYR A 175 9.88 -1.35 0.64
C TYR A 175 8.88 -0.73 1.64
N SER A 176 7.66 -1.27 1.72
CA SER A 176 6.65 -0.82 2.66
C SER A 176 7.07 -1.01 4.11
N MET A 177 7.69 -2.15 4.44
CA MET A 177 8.28 -2.39 5.75
C MET A 177 9.36 -1.35 6.08
N ALA A 178 10.24 -1.04 5.12
CA ALA A 178 11.29 -0.04 5.31
C ALA A 178 10.72 1.37 5.52
N VAL A 179 9.61 1.71 4.86
CA VAL A 179 8.91 3.00 5.07
C VAL A 179 8.32 3.12 6.48
N VAL A 180 7.81 2.01 7.04
CA VAL A 180 7.22 1.98 8.38
C VAL A 180 8.31 2.01 9.47
N LEU A 181 9.37 1.21 9.32
CA LEU A 181 10.41 1.05 10.33
C LEU A 181 11.45 2.16 10.34
N LEU A 182 11.82 2.71 9.16
CA LEU A 182 12.87 3.70 9.05
C LEU A 182 12.29 5.11 8.84
N PRO A 183 12.35 5.99 9.85
CA PRO A 183 11.95 7.39 9.68
C PRO A 183 12.78 8.09 8.59
N SER A 184 14.08 7.79 8.47
CA SER A 184 14.99 8.36 7.47
C SER A 184 14.54 8.11 6.01
N THR A 185 13.91 6.96 5.75
CA THR A 185 13.36 6.64 4.41
C THR A 185 12.18 7.56 4.09
N ARG A 186 11.32 7.83 5.07
CA ARG A 186 10.20 8.79 4.93
C ARG A 186 10.71 10.17 4.59
N GLU A 187 11.75 10.64 5.29
CA GLU A 187 12.34 11.96 5.02
C GLU A 187 12.88 12.06 3.61
N THR A 188 13.62 11.04 3.17
CA THR A 188 14.24 11.01 1.84
C THR A 188 13.18 11.02 0.74
N ILE A 189 12.11 10.25 0.90
CA ILE A 189 10.99 10.20 -0.07
C ILE A 189 10.29 11.54 -0.15
N LEU A 190 9.96 12.14 1.00
CA LEU A 190 9.25 13.40 1.05
C LEU A 190 10.10 14.53 0.46
N ARG A 191 11.40 14.56 0.79
CA ARG A 191 12.36 15.55 0.27
C ARG A 191 12.59 15.41 -1.23
N LYS A 192 12.61 14.19 -1.78
CA LYS A 192 12.70 13.98 -3.24
C LYS A 192 11.45 14.46 -3.98
N ARG A 193 10.26 14.31 -3.38
CA ARG A 193 8.98 14.66 -4.00
C ARG A 193 8.62 16.13 -3.80
N PHE A 194 9.03 16.72 -2.69
CA PHE A 194 8.87 18.13 -2.34
C PHE A 194 10.07 18.95 -2.84
N LYS A 195 10.13 19.15 -4.16
CA LYS A 195 11.24 19.88 -4.80
C LYS A 195 11.24 21.38 -4.50
N PHE A 196 10.10 21.96 -4.07
CA PHE A 196 9.89 23.41 -4.10
C PHE A 196 9.70 24.08 -2.73
N GLY A 197 9.65 23.36 -1.62
CA GLY A 197 9.46 24.01 -0.32
C GLY A 197 10.68 23.98 0.60
N THR A 198 10.60 24.78 1.66
CA THR A 198 11.70 25.05 2.57
C THR A 198 12.08 23.81 3.38
N PRO A 199 13.37 23.45 3.51
CA PRO A 199 13.81 22.26 4.24
C PRO A 199 13.37 22.25 5.72
N ALA A 200 13.17 23.42 6.33
CA ALA A 200 12.64 23.55 7.68
C ALA A 200 11.16 23.11 7.81
N GLY A 201 10.32 23.42 6.82
CA GLY A 201 8.91 23.01 6.81
C GLY A 201 8.75 21.49 6.64
N VAL A 202 9.60 20.89 5.81
CA VAL A 202 9.62 19.42 5.60
C VAL A 202 9.95 18.68 6.89
N ASN A 203 10.98 19.13 7.62
CA ASN A 203 11.39 18.50 8.88
C ASN A 203 10.30 18.64 9.96
N ALA A 204 9.63 19.80 10.04
CA ALA A 204 8.50 19.99 10.94
C ALA A 204 7.34 19.05 10.59
N LEU A 205 6.97 18.95 9.30
CA LEU A 205 5.91 18.07 8.83
C LEU A 205 6.21 16.59 9.12
N ILE A 206 7.46 16.15 8.93
CA ILE A 206 7.86 14.77 9.23
C ILE A 206 7.73 14.46 10.73
N ARG A 207 8.09 15.41 11.59
CA ARG A 207 8.04 15.23 13.04
C ARG A 207 6.61 15.11 13.55
N GLU A 208 5.70 15.91 13.00
CA GLU A 208 4.29 15.92 13.40
C GLU A 208 3.45 14.85 12.67
N THR A 209 3.92 14.25 11.57
CA THR A 209 3.15 13.21 10.86
C THR A 209 3.48 11.80 11.36
N GLN A 210 2.43 11.01 11.63
CA GLN A 210 2.57 9.59 11.91
C GLN A 210 2.70 8.78 10.61
N VAL A 211 2.97 7.47 10.75
CA VAL A 211 3.10 6.54 9.62
C VAL A 211 1.84 6.53 8.75
N GLY A 212 0.66 6.55 9.38
CA GLY A 212 -0.63 6.60 8.68
C GLY A 212 -0.79 7.82 7.78
N ASP A 213 -0.49 8.99 8.33
CA ASP A 213 -0.62 10.25 7.60
C ASP A 213 0.41 10.33 6.46
N PHE A 214 1.66 9.91 6.73
CA PHE A 214 2.69 9.85 5.69
C PHE A 214 2.27 8.95 4.52
N LEU A 215 1.66 7.80 4.80
CA LEU A 215 1.17 6.91 3.76
C LEU A 215 0.09 7.58 2.92
N LEU A 216 -0.90 8.22 3.55
CA LEU A 216 -1.95 8.95 2.84
C LEU A 216 -1.35 10.05 1.93
N LEU A 217 -0.44 10.86 2.48
CA LEU A 217 0.30 11.88 1.73
C LEU A 217 1.10 11.29 0.56
N HIS A 218 1.70 10.11 0.75
CA HIS A 218 2.42 9.40 -0.30
C HIS A 218 1.48 8.94 -1.42
N LEU A 219 0.36 8.28 -1.10
CA LEU A 219 -0.64 7.85 -2.09
C LEU A 219 -1.23 9.04 -2.84
N LEU A 220 -1.52 10.12 -2.13
CA LEU A 220 -2.05 11.33 -2.72
C LEU A 220 -1.05 11.97 -3.70
N GLY A 221 0.23 12.03 -3.30
CA GLY A 221 1.30 12.54 -4.15
C GLY A 221 1.59 11.69 -5.39
N GLN A 222 1.21 10.41 -5.40
CA GLN A 222 1.28 9.56 -6.60
C GLN A 222 0.10 9.79 -7.55
N ASN A 223 -1.08 10.12 -7.02
CA ASN A 223 -2.30 10.30 -7.79
C ASN A 223 -2.54 11.76 -8.25
N MET A 224 -1.83 12.73 -7.69
CA MET A 224 -1.95 14.16 -8.00
C MET A 224 -0.76 14.70 -8.81
N ASN A 225 -0.98 15.83 -9.52
CA ASN A 225 0.09 16.57 -10.18
C ASN A 225 1.08 17.14 -9.14
N ILE A 226 2.38 17.04 -9.43
CA ILE A 226 3.45 17.50 -8.54
C ILE A 226 3.30 18.97 -8.12
N MET A 227 2.86 19.87 -9.01
CA MET A 227 2.70 21.29 -8.67
C MET A 227 1.59 21.49 -7.60
N MET A 228 0.43 20.85 -7.80
CA MET A 228 -0.69 20.89 -6.86
C MET A 228 -0.32 20.27 -5.51
N PHE A 229 0.39 19.14 -5.55
CA PHE A 229 0.83 18.46 -4.34
C PHE A 229 1.79 19.32 -3.52
N ASN A 230 2.69 20.07 -4.17
CA ASN A 230 3.58 21.00 -3.46
C ASN A 230 2.78 22.17 -2.84
N GLU A 231 1.77 22.72 -3.51
CA GLU A 231 0.93 23.81 -2.97
C GLU A 231 0.12 23.35 -1.74
N VAL A 232 -0.41 22.12 -1.75
CA VAL A 232 -1.11 21.51 -0.60
C VAL A 232 -0.16 21.29 0.57
N LEU A 233 1.05 20.78 0.29
CA LEU A 233 2.06 20.54 1.32
C LEU A 233 2.58 21.83 1.96
N ASP A 234 2.74 22.90 1.20
CA ASP A 234 3.15 24.21 1.71
C ASP A 234 2.09 24.80 2.65
N GLU A 235 0.81 24.75 2.25
CA GLU A 235 -0.30 25.18 3.11
C GLU A 235 -0.43 24.31 4.36
N LEU A 236 -0.22 22.99 4.24
CA LEU A 236 -0.22 22.08 5.39
C LEU A 236 0.90 22.44 6.39
N CYS A 237 2.10 22.76 5.88
CA CYS A 237 3.20 23.23 6.73
C CYS A 237 2.84 24.55 7.43
N ARG A 238 2.17 25.47 6.74
CA ARG A 238 1.73 26.76 7.32
C ARG A 238 0.74 26.54 8.47
N GLN A 239 -0.25 25.66 8.28
CA GLN A 239 -1.27 25.31 9.27
C GLN A 239 -0.64 24.67 10.53
N LEU A 240 0.32 23.75 10.34
CA LEU A 240 1.00 23.09 11.46
C LEU A 240 1.90 24.04 12.27
N ASN A 241 2.57 24.99 11.61
CA ASN A 241 3.37 26.01 12.30
C ASN A 241 2.48 27.00 13.09
N LEU A 242 1.31 27.37 12.55
CA LEU A 242 0.31 28.18 13.26
C LEU A 242 -0.23 27.46 14.51
N GLY A 243 -0.43 26.13 14.44
CA GLY A 243 -0.76 25.30 15.60
C GLY A 243 0.34 25.25 16.66
N SER A 244 1.61 25.13 16.24
CA SER A 244 2.77 25.14 17.17
C SER A 244 2.95 26.49 17.88
N THR A 245 2.53 27.60 17.28
CA THR A 245 2.66 28.93 17.88
C THR A 245 1.55 29.19 18.92
N SER A 246 0.51 28.36 18.94
CA SER A 246 -0.60 28.42 19.91
C SER A 246 -0.33 27.62 21.20
N GLY A 247 0.79 26.89 21.28
CA GLY A 247 1.11 26.00 22.42
C GLY A 247 2.50 26.15 23.04
N ALA A 248 3.42 26.93 22.45
CA ALA A 248 4.66 27.35 23.09
C ALA A 248 5.31 28.48 22.29
N SER A 249 5.28 29.70 22.81
CA SER A 249 6.26 30.72 22.44
C SER A 249 7.46 30.59 23.40
N PRO A 250 8.67 30.20 22.94
CA PRO A 250 9.88 30.40 23.71
C PRO A 250 10.63 31.60 23.14
N THR A 251 10.02 32.80 23.16
CA THR A 251 10.72 34.10 23.07
C THR A 251 9.77 35.27 23.31
N SER A 252 9.14 35.28 24.48
CA SER A 252 8.82 36.54 25.16
C SER A 252 8.95 36.28 26.66
N VAL A 253 10.14 36.54 27.18
CA VAL A 253 10.31 36.69 28.62
C VAL A 253 9.36 37.83 29.03
N PRO A 254 8.45 37.65 30.01
CA PRO A 254 7.75 38.79 30.56
C PRO A 254 8.77 39.56 31.37
N SER A 255 9.35 40.61 30.78
CA SER A 255 10.02 41.63 31.56
C SER A 255 8.98 42.21 32.51
N ALA A 256 9.25 42.11 33.81
CA ALA A 256 8.42 42.70 34.85
C ALA A 256 8.11 44.17 34.50
N PRO A 257 6.85 44.62 34.66
CA PRO A 257 6.53 46.02 34.43
C PRO A 257 7.30 46.88 35.44
N SER A 258 8.03 47.87 34.94
CA SER A 258 8.68 48.91 35.75
C SER A 258 7.62 49.63 36.59
N THR A 259 7.86 49.74 37.89
CA THR A 259 6.96 50.28 38.93
C THR A 259 6.70 51.80 38.83
N LEU A 260 6.92 52.41 37.67
CA LEU A 260 6.89 53.86 37.48
C LEU A 260 5.60 54.38 36.83
N GLU A 261 4.74 53.49 36.33
CA GLU A 261 3.41 53.87 35.82
C GLU A 261 2.32 53.01 36.46
N MET A 262 1.97 53.33 37.72
CA MET A 262 0.73 52.88 38.31
C MET A 262 0.01 54.09 38.89
N SER A 263 -1.02 54.55 38.17
CA SER A 263 -2.05 55.41 38.75
C SER A 263 -2.84 54.61 39.80
N PRO A 264 -3.23 55.21 40.94
CA PRO A 264 -3.99 54.50 41.97
C PRO A 264 -5.35 54.04 41.43
N ILE A 265 -5.67 52.77 41.66
CA ILE A 265 -6.94 52.11 41.29
C ILE A 265 -8.07 52.36 42.31
N TYR A 266 -7.79 53.05 43.43
CA TYR A 266 -8.80 53.30 44.46
C TYR A 266 -9.35 54.73 44.37
N PRO A 267 -10.67 54.94 44.49
CA PRO A 267 -11.24 56.27 44.62
C PRO A 267 -10.81 56.91 45.95
N GLU A 268 -10.55 58.23 45.93
CA GLU A 268 -10.29 59.00 47.15
C GLU A 268 -11.50 58.93 48.08
N ILE A 269 -11.24 58.60 49.35
CA ILE A 269 -12.27 58.61 50.40
C ILE A 269 -12.53 60.08 50.76
N GLU A 270 -13.69 60.59 50.38
CA GLU A 270 -14.18 61.88 50.86
C GLU A 270 -14.30 61.87 52.39
N LYS A 271 -13.68 62.88 53.01
CA LYS A 271 -13.77 63.16 54.45
C LYS A 271 -15.23 63.48 54.80
N TYR A 272 -15.90 62.59 55.54
CA TYR A 272 -17.16 62.94 56.19
C TYR A 272 -16.90 63.98 57.29
N ALA A 273 -17.55 65.13 57.13
CA ALA A 273 -17.63 66.19 58.09
C ALA A 273 -18.36 65.73 59.36
N LYS A 274 -17.89 66.27 60.49
CA LYS A 274 -18.51 66.20 61.80
C LYS A 274 -19.81 67.01 61.77
N ASP A 275 -20.95 66.37 61.96
CA ASP A 275 -22.13 67.04 62.49
C ASP A 275 -22.46 66.43 63.85
N THR A 276 -22.19 67.21 64.88
CA THR A 276 -22.61 66.98 66.26
C THR A 276 -23.68 68.02 66.52
N GLU A 277 -24.95 67.61 66.61
CA GLU A 277 -26.01 68.45 67.16
C GLU A 277 -26.83 67.68 68.19
N ILE A 278 -26.87 68.30 69.38
CA ILE A 278 -27.77 68.15 70.54
C ILE A 278 -27.41 67.05 71.55
#